data_AF-A0A442EDT1-F1
#
_entry.id   AF-A0A442EDT1-F1
#
_cell.length_a   1.000
_cell.length_b   1.000
_cell.length_c   1.000
_cell.angle_alpha   90.00
_cell.angle_beta   90.00
_cell.angle_gamma   90.00
#
_symmetry.space_group_name_H-M   'P 1'
#
loop_
_entity.id
_entity.type
_entity.pdbx_description
1 polymer ?
#
loop_
_entity_poly.entity_id
_entity_poly.type
_entity_poly.pdbx_seq_one_letter_code
_entity_poly.pdbx_strand_id
1 'polypeptide(L)'
;TYWTEDQDTHRDLDDGIDANRTEKNRIIFDFLRTLEEAQVLKPGETASSLFADEEVKKRIKSASISDITEFGRMTHAEMTALCDAARLGRPTAGTSIFVTTFPCHNCAKHIIAAGLRRVVFIEPYPKSKALAFHEDSAVLDERNDQRVTFEHFVGISPRRYRDIFEKGSRRASDGKIAEWYRGEPMPMIEDKGPAYVWNEASAIFSSLSNVAAELGIEVAPN
;
A
#
# COMPACT_ATOMS: atom_id res chain seq x y z
N THR A 1 -10.34 -15.35 17.97
CA THR A 1 -9.02 -15.63 17.35
C THR A 1 -8.97 -14.96 15.97
N TYR A 2 -7.79 -14.85 15.34
CA TYR A 2 -7.56 -13.95 14.17
C TYR A 2 -7.77 -14.60 12.80
N TRP A 3 -7.96 -15.92 12.76
CA TRP A 3 -8.11 -16.66 11.52
C TRP A 3 -9.57 -16.75 11.11
N THR A 4 -9.81 -16.81 9.80
CA THR A 4 -11.17 -16.90 9.24
C THR A 4 -11.89 -18.19 9.59
N GLU A 5 -11.16 -19.21 10.04
CA GLU A 5 -11.67 -20.54 10.37
C GLU A 5 -12.04 -20.68 11.86
N ASP A 6 -11.76 -19.66 12.66
CA ASP A 6 -12.01 -19.67 14.08
C ASP A 6 -13.51 -19.58 14.41
N GLN A 7 -13.95 -20.37 15.40
CA GLN A 7 -15.36 -20.38 15.83
C GLN A 7 -15.76 -19.13 16.63
N ASP A 8 -14.79 -18.50 17.32
CA ASP A 8 -15.01 -17.31 18.14
C ASP A 8 -14.24 -16.11 17.56
N THR A 9 -14.94 -15.27 16.82
CA THR A 9 -14.37 -14.16 16.04
C THR A 9 -14.50 -12.83 16.77
N HIS A 10 -13.39 -12.10 16.92
CA HIS A 10 -13.30 -10.81 17.63
C HIS A 10 -12.46 -9.79 16.85
N ARG A 11 -12.66 -9.73 15.52
CA ARG A 11 -12.03 -8.72 14.66
C ARG A 11 -12.78 -7.40 14.88
N ASP A 12 -12.16 -6.27 14.54
CA ASP A 12 -12.78 -4.94 14.66
C ASP A 12 -14.17 -4.86 14.00
N LEU A 13 -14.38 -5.62 12.93
CA LEU A 13 -15.67 -5.70 12.22
C LEU A 13 -16.70 -6.57 12.95
N ASP A 14 -16.26 -7.64 13.63
CA ASP A 14 -17.14 -8.50 14.45
C ASP A 14 -17.55 -7.76 15.73
N ASP A 15 -16.62 -7.03 16.34
CA ASP A 15 -16.84 -6.24 17.56
C ASP A 15 -17.51 -4.89 17.29
N GLY A 16 -17.59 -4.47 16.02
CA GLY A 16 -18.15 -3.18 15.60
C GLY A 16 -17.34 -1.94 16.05
N ILE A 17 -16.11 -2.13 16.50
CA ILE A 17 -15.25 -1.09 17.06
C ILE A 17 -13.86 -1.13 16.40
N ASP A 18 -13.44 0.01 15.84
CA ASP A 18 -12.06 0.23 15.39
C ASP A 18 -11.18 0.58 16.61
N ALA A 19 -10.37 -0.37 17.04
CA ALA A 19 -9.49 -0.21 18.20
C ALA A 19 -8.46 0.91 17.96
N ASN A 20 -7.94 1.03 16.74
CA ASN A 20 -6.94 2.04 16.41
C ASN A 20 -7.52 3.45 16.49
N ARG A 21 -8.72 3.65 15.95
CA ARG A 21 -9.41 4.94 16.02
C ARG A 21 -9.78 5.29 17.46
N THR A 22 -10.23 4.33 18.24
CA THR A 22 -10.57 4.52 19.65
C THR A 22 -9.35 4.97 20.44
N GLU A 23 -8.22 4.29 20.26
CA GLU A 23 -6.99 4.60 20.99
C GLU A 23 -6.38 5.93 20.54
N LYS A 24 -6.40 6.26 19.24
CA LYS A 24 -6.02 7.60 18.75
C LYS A 24 -6.82 8.69 19.43
N ASN A 25 -8.15 8.55 19.47
CA ASN A 25 -9.02 9.53 20.11
C ASN A 25 -8.69 9.70 21.59
N ARG A 26 -8.39 8.59 22.28
CA ARG A 26 -7.95 8.61 23.68
C ARG A 26 -6.66 9.39 23.85
N ILE A 27 -5.63 9.12 23.04
CA ILE A 27 -4.33 9.82 23.09
C ILE A 27 -4.50 11.31 22.78
N ILE A 28 -5.29 11.65 21.76
CA ILE A 28 -5.56 13.05 21.39
C ILE A 28 -6.25 13.78 22.55
N PHE A 29 -7.28 13.17 23.13
CA PHE A 29 -7.99 13.77 24.25
C PHE A 29 -7.10 13.91 25.48
N ASP A 30 -6.30 12.89 25.79
CA ASP A 30 -5.34 12.92 26.90
C ASP A 30 -4.32 14.04 26.72
N PHE A 31 -3.79 14.22 25.51
CA PHE A 31 -2.90 15.32 25.16
C PHE A 31 -3.56 16.69 25.38
N LEU A 32 -4.80 16.88 24.91
CA LEU A 32 -5.54 18.14 25.13
C LEU A 32 -5.79 18.39 26.62
N ARG A 33 -6.10 17.34 27.39
CA ARG A 33 -6.29 17.42 28.84
C ARG A 33 -5.00 17.84 29.55
N THR A 34 -3.84 17.29 29.17
CA THR A 34 -2.55 17.74 29.72
C THR A 34 -2.29 19.22 29.44
N LEU A 35 -2.68 19.73 28.27
CA LEU A 35 -2.56 21.15 27.94
C LEU A 35 -3.53 22.03 28.75
N GLU A 36 -4.74 21.52 29.03
CA GLU A 36 -5.71 22.18 29.91
C GLU A 36 -5.18 22.29 31.34
N GLU A 37 -4.66 21.20 31.89
CA GLU A 37 -4.08 21.13 33.24
C GLU A 37 -2.87 22.06 33.38
N ALA A 38 -2.08 22.22 32.32
CA ALA A 38 -0.96 23.16 32.25
C ALA A 38 -1.39 24.63 32.05
N GLN A 39 -2.69 24.91 31.91
CA GLN A 39 -3.26 26.25 31.70
C GLN A 39 -2.69 26.98 30.46
N VAL A 40 -2.31 26.24 29.41
CA VAL A 40 -1.78 26.81 28.16
C VAL A 40 -2.84 26.97 27.08
N LEU A 41 -4.06 26.48 27.33
CA LEU A 41 -5.21 26.68 26.45
C LEU A 41 -5.73 28.11 26.53
N LYS A 42 -6.47 28.55 25.51
CA LYS A 42 -7.11 29.87 25.52
C LYS A 42 -8.12 29.95 26.68
N PRO A 43 -8.27 31.11 27.35
CA PRO A 43 -9.23 31.26 28.44
C PRO A 43 -10.64 30.84 28.02
N GLY A 44 -11.25 29.94 28.78
CA GLY A 44 -12.61 29.42 28.52
C GLY A 44 -12.67 28.18 27.63
N GLU A 45 -11.55 27.76 27.04
CA GLU A 45 -11.46 26.48 26.32
C GLU A 45 -11.13 25.32 27.27
N THR A 46 -11.75 24.17 27.00
CA THR A 46 -11.53 22.92 27.72
C THR A 46 -11.10 21.84 26.74
N ALA A 47 -10.46 20.77 27.21
CA ALA A 47 -10.13 19.63 26.34
C ALA A 47 -11.39 19.05 25.67
N SER A 48 -12.51 19.04 26.40
CA SER A 48 -13.79 18.56 25.89
C SER A 48 -14.37 19.46 24.81
N SER A 49 -14.32 20.79 24.96
CA SER A 49 -14.80 21.72 23.92
C SER A 49 -13.98 21.60 22.65
N LEU A 50 -12.65 21.59 22.78
CA LEU A 50 -11.74 21.50 21.64
C LEU A 50 -11.82 20.16 20.92
N PHE A 51 -11.97 19.06 21.66
CA PHE A 51 -12.12 17.74 21.05
C PHE A 51 -13.46 17.58 20.30
N ALA A 52 -14.52 18.28 20.75
CA ALA A 52 -15.82 18.27 20.11
C ALA A 52 -15.91 19.18 18.86
N ASP A 53 -15.06 20.21 18.76
CA ASP A 53 -15.02 21.18 17.67
C ASP A 53 -14.65 20.55 16.31
N GLU A 54 -15.47 20.79 15.28
CA GLU A 54 -15.30 20.19 13.95
C GLU A 54 -14.09 20.73 13.17
N GLU A 55 -13.76 22.02 13.32
CA GLU A 55 -12.59 22.61 12.68
C GLU A 55 -11.30 22.08 13.31
N VAL A 56 -11.29 21.93 14.64
CA VAL A 56 -10.18 21.30 15.36
C VAL A 56 -10.02 19.84 14.94
N LYS A 57 -11.12 19.06 14.88
CA LYS A 57 -11.08 17.66 14.39
C LYS A 57 -10.51 17.55 12.99
N LYS A 58 -10.89 18.46 12.08
CA LYS A 58 -10.38 18.48 10.71
C LYS A 58 -8.87 18.71 10.66
N ARG A 59 -8.34 19.61 11.50
CA ARG A 59 -6.90 19.85 11.65
C ARG A 59 -6.19 18.64 12.25
N ILE A 60 -6.75 18.02 13.29
CA ILE A 60 -6.19 16.82 13.93
C ILE A 60 -6.09 15.66 12.92
N LYS A 61 -7.11 15.48 12.06
CA LYS A 61 -7.07 14.47 10.98
C LYS A 61 -5.90 14.64 10.02
N SER A 62 -5.43 15.88 9.80
CA SER A 62 -4.26 16.17 8.97
C SER A 62 -2.92 16.06 9.70
N ALA A 63 -2.93 15.97 11.03
CA ALA A 63 -1.72 15.86 11.84
C ALA A 63 -1.15 14.43 11.81
N SER A 64 0.17 14.30 11.98
CA SER A 64 0.87 13.01 11.93
C SER A 64 0.40 11.99 12.97
N ILE A 65 -0.24 12.42 14.07
CA ILE A 65 -0.86 11.51 15.04
C ILE A 65 -1.96 10.64 14.42
N SER A 66 -2.60 11.14 13.36
CA SER A 66 -3.63 10.41 12.62
C SER A 66 -3.06 9.30 11.73
N ASP A 67 -1.75 9.30 11.43
CA ASP A 67 -1.09 8.26 10.62
C ASP A 67 -0.72 6.99 11.42
N ILE A 68 -0.87 7.00 12.76
CA ILE A 68 -0.60 5.84 13.63
C ILE A 68 -1.48 4.64 13.22
N THR A 69 -0.95 3.43 13.18
CA THR A 69 -1.70 2.21 12.79
C THR A 69 -1.55 1.06 13.76
N GLU A 70 -0.68 1.20 14.76
CA GLU A 70 -0.17 0.13 15.62
C GLU A 70 -1.21 -0.42 16.60
N PHE A 71 -2.27 0.33 16.88
CA PHE A 71 -3.32 -0.07 17.82
C PHE A 71 -4.46 -0.85 17.14
N GLY A 72 -4.38 -1.03 15.81
CA GLY A 72 -5.33 -1.86 15.09
C GLY A 72 -5.13 -3.33 15.44
N ARG A 73 -6.24 -4.09 15.52
CA ARG A 73 -6.16 -5.52 15.77
C ARG A 73 -5.66 -6.30 14.55
N MET A 74 -5.86 -5.76 13.35
CA MET A 74 -5.46 -6.41 12.11
C MET A 74 -3.95 -6.56 12.01
N THR A 75 -3.50 -7.75 11.61
CA THR A 75 -2.11 -7.99 11.24
C THR A 75 -1.92 -7.76 9.75
N HIS A 76 -0.84 -7.07 9.39
CA HIS A 76 -0.45 -6.89 8.00
C HIS A 76 -0.11 -8.24 7.34
N ALA A 77 -0.26 -8.33 6.02
CA ALA A 77 -0.04 -9.56 5.27
C ALA A 77 1.38 -10.14 5.48
N GLU A 78 2.39 -9.27 5.56
CA GLU A 78 3.78 -9.62 5.79
C GLU A 78 3.99 -10.25 7.17
N MET A 79 3.41 -9.64 8.20
CA MET A 79 3.48 -10.16 9.57
C MET A 79 2.75 -11.49 9.67
N THR A 80 1.56 -11.62 9.07
CA THR A 80 0.81 -12.87 9.02
C THR A 80 1.62 -13.97 8.34
N ALA A 81 2.29 -13.69 7.21
CA ALA A 81 3.14 -14.66 6.51
C ALA A 81 4.32 -15.14 7.39
N LEU A 82 4.96 -14.23 8.13
CA LEU A 82 6.04 -14.58 9.07
C LEU A 82 5.51 -15.41 10.26
N CYS A 83 4.37 -15.01 10.83
CA CYS A 83 3.72 -15.76 11.91
C CYS A 83 3.31 -17.16 11.47
N ASP A 84 2.81 -17.32 10.24
CA ASP A 84 2.48 -18.62 9.69
C ASP A 84 3.71 -19.50 9.47
N ALA A 85 4.79 -18.93 8.93
CA ALA A 85 6.04 -19.66 8.80
C ALA A 85 6.54 -20.15 10.18
N ALA A 86 6.52 -19.27 11.20
CA ALA A 86 6.91 -19.64 12.55
C ALA A 86 6.00 -20.72 13.15
N ARG A 87 4.68 -20.57 13.01
CA ARG A 87 3.67 -21.52 13.51
C ARG A 87 3.82 -22.90 12.88
N LEU A 88 4.19 -22.96 11.60
CA LEU A 88 4.41 -24.19 10.86
C LEU A 88 5.86 -24.73 10.99
N GLY A 89 6.72 -24.08 11.77
CA GLY A 89 8.12 -24.49 11.93
C GLY A 89 8.97 -24.34 10.66
N ARG A 90 8.61 -23.41 9.77
CA ARG A 90 9.32 -23.14 8.52
C ARG A 90 10.37 -22.04 8.73
N PRO A 91 11.66 -22.31 8.48
CA PRO A 91 12.70 -21.29 8.60
C PRO A 91 12.51 -20.21 7.54
N THR A 92 12.65 -18.95 7.96
CA THR A 92 12.56 -17.75 7.10
C THR A 92 13.92 -17.11 6.82
N ALA A 93 14.97 -17.52 7.54
CA ALA A 93 16.30 -16.98 7.33
C ALA A 93 16.79 -17.29 5.91
N GLY A 94 17.30 -16.28 5.20
CA GLY A 94 17.77 -16.42 3.83
C GLY A 94 16.67 -16.44 2.76
N THR A 95 15.40 -16.38 3.12
CA THR A 95 14.30 -16.52 2.16
C THR A 95 13.90 -15.18 1.51
N SER A 96 12.95 -15.26 0.58
CA SER A 96 12.35 -14.11 -0.10
C SER A 96 10.85 -14.05 0.22
N ILE A 97 10.32 -12.84 0.37
CA ILE A 97 8.87 -12.59 0.48
C ILE A 97 8.38 -11.77 -0.71
N PHE A 98 7.21 -12.12 -1.22
CA PHE A 98 6.54 -11.41 -2.31
C PHE A 98 5.28 -10.76 -1.76
N VAL A 99 5.15 -9.45 -1.96
CA VAL A 99 4.07 -8.64 -1.40
C VAL A 99 3.45 -7.76 -2.48
N THR A 100 2.16 -7.43 -2.33
CA THR A 100 1.48 -6.55 -3.29
C THR A 100 1.90 -5.10 -3.12
N THR A 101 2.13 -4.66 -1.89
CA THR A 101 2.41 -3.27 -1.55
C THR A 101 3.70 -3.21 -0.74
N PHE A 102 4.50 -2.17 -0.95
CA PHE A 102 5.76 -1.97 -0.23
C PHE A 102 5.52 -2.00 1.30
N PRO A 103 6.31 -2.76 2.08
CA PRO A 103 6.04 -2.92 3.51
C PRO A 103 6.12 -1.62 4.30
N CYS A 104 5.22 -1.46 5.27
CA CYS A 104 5.34 -0.36 6.24
C CYS A 104 6.59 -0.56 7.12
N HIS A 105 7.03 0.49 7.81
CA HIS A 105 8.21 0.44 8.68
C HIS A 105 8.11 -0.61 9.79
N ASN A 106 6.90 -0.85 10.31
CA ASN A 106 6.66 -1.90 11.31
C ASN A 106 6.77 -3.31 10.73
N CYS A 107 6.38 -3.53 9.48
CA CYS A 107 6.58 -4.83 8.82
C CYS A 107 8.03 -5.05 8.42
N ALA A 108 8.69 -4.01 7.89
CA ALA A 108 10.08 -4.07 7.47
C ALA A 108 11.02 -4.48 8.60
N LYS A 109 10.87 -3.91 9.81
CA LYS A 109 11.71 -4.31 10.96
C LYS A 109 11.56 -5.80 11.31
N HIS A 110 10.36 -6.37 11.15
CA HIS A 110 10.12 -7.79 11.39
C HIS A 110 10.70 -8.68 10.27
N ILE A 111 10.60 -8.25 9.02
CA ILE A 111 11.24 -8.91 7.88
C ILE A 111 12.76 -8.99 8.08
N ILE A 112 13.39 -7.87 8.48
CA ILE A 112 14.82 -7.80 8.75
C ILE A 112 15.18 -8.72 9.92
N ALA A 113 14.46 -8.62 11.05
CA ALA A 113 14.72 -9.44 12.24
C ALA A 113 14.52 -10.95 11.99
N ALA A 114 13.58 -11.32 11.11
CA ALA A 114 13.33 -12.71 10.72
C ALA A 114 14.39 -13.27 9.76
N GLY A 115 15.38 -12.45 9.35
CA GLY A 115 16.54 -12.85 8.57
C GLY A 115 16.26 -13.06 7.08
N LEU A 116 15.17 -12.51 6.55
CA LEU A 116 14.88 -12.57 5.11
C LEU A 116 15.95 -11.79 4.33
N ARG A 117 16.22 -12.20 3.09
CA ARG A 117 17.22 -11.54 2.23
C ARG A 117 16.61 -10.65 1.16
N ARG A 118 15.37 -10.90 0.80
CA ARG A 118 14.74 -10.24 -0.35
C ARG A 118 13.25 -10.01 -0.14
N VAL A 119 12.79 -8.82 -0.51
CA VAL A 119 11.40 -8.40 -0.52
C VAL A 119 11.07 -7.92 -1.93
N VAL A 120 10.13 -8.59 -2.59
CA VAL A 120 9.67 -8.20 -3.92
C VAL A 120 8.29 -7.59 -3.80
N PHE A 121 8.10 -6.36 -4.25
CA PHE A 121 6.83 -5.63 -4.11
C PHE A 121 6.32 -5.06 -5.43
N ILE A 122 5.00 -4.93 -5.59
CA ILE A 122 4.41 -4.42 -6.85
C ILE A 122 4.13 -2.92 -6.76
N GLU A 123 3.39 -2.51 -5.73
CA GLU A 123 2.93 -1.13 -5.57
C GLU A 123 3.79 -0.40 -4.52
N PRO A 124 4.26 0.83 -4.80
CA PRO A 124 5.01 1.61 -3.82
C PRO A 124 4.09 2.03 -2.66
N TYR A 125 4.70 2.24 -1.49
CA TYR A 125 4.03 2.77 -0.30
C TYR A 125 4.80 3.99 0.22
N PRO A 126 4.58 5.20 -0.35
CA PRO A 126 5.42 6.37 -0.12
C PRO A 126 5.50 6.84 1.34
N LYS A 127 4.51 6.47 2.17
CA LYS A 127 4.50 6.78 3.60
C LYS A 127 5.43 5.88 4.43
N SER A 128 5.98 4.82 3.85
CA SER A 128 6.88 3.92 4.58
C SER A 128 8.19 4.62 4.91
N LYS A 129 8.56 4.57 6.18
CA LYS A 129 9.87 4.99 6.67
C LYS A 129 10.87 3.84 6.76
N ALA A 130 10.54 2.67 6.17
CA ALA A 130 11.33 1.45 6.30
C ALA A 130 12.81 1.66 5.92
N LEU A 131 13.07 2.23 4.74
CA LEU A 131 14.44 2.46 4.26
C LEU A 131 15.16 3.53 5.08
N ALA A 132 14.44 4.59 5.50
CA ALA A 132 15.02 5.65 6.33
C ALA A 132 15.37 5.19 7.75
N PHE A 133 14.62 4.25 8.32
CA PHE A 133 14.87 3.73 9.67
C PHE A 133 15.84 2.56 9.71
N HIS A 134 16.11 1.93 8.56
CA HIS A 134 16.90 0.71 8.46
C HIS A 134 17.92 0.78 7.32
N GLU A 135 18.51 1.95 7.06
CA GLU A 135 19.50 2.16 6.00
C GLU A 135 20.74 1.26 6.14
N ASP A 136 21.07 0.88 7.37
CA ASP A 136 22.15 -0.03 7.75
C ASP A 136 21.83 -1.49 7.42
N SER A 137 20.55 -1.83 7.30
CA SER A 137 20.04 -3.20 7.23
C SER A 137 19.17 -3.49 6.01
N ALA A 138 18.80 -2.47 5.23
CA ALA A 138 17.94 -2.58 4.05
C ALA A 138 18.40 -1.66 2.90
N VAL A 139 18.16 -2.09 1.66
CA VAL A 139 18.42 -1.31 0.44
C VAL A 139 17.27 -1.45 -0.55
N LEU A 140 17.14 -0.49 -1.46
CA LEU A 140 16.14 -0.50 -2.53
C LEU A 140 16.80 -0.64 -3.90
N ASP A 141 16.34 -1.61 -4.70
CA ASP A 141 16.75 -1.86 -6.08
C ASP A 141 18.29 -1.99 -6.28
N GLU A 142 18.99 -2.41 -5.22
CA GLU A 142 20.44 -2.60 -5.18
C GLU A 142 20.78 -4.00 -4.69
N ARG A 143 21.63 -4.71 -5.45
CA ARG A 143 22.09 -6.05 -5.04
C ARG A 143 22.99 -5.95 -3.81
N ASN A 144 22.62 -6.63 -2.72
CA ASN A 144 23.40 -6.64 -1.49
C ASN A 144 23.36 -8.02 -0.81
N ASP A 145 24.52 -8.51 -0.36
CA ASP A 145 24.62 -9.83 0.28
C ASP A 145 24.45 -9.77 1.82
N GLN A 146 24.55 -8.58 2.42
CA GLN A 146 24.51 -8.37 3.87
C GLN A 146 23.20 -7.76 4.37
N ARG A 147 22.58 -6.90 3.57
CA ARG A 147 21.33 -6.20 3.86
C ARG A 147 20.15 -6.87 3.17
N VAL A 148 18.94 -6.57 3.64
CA VAL A 148 17.70 -7.01 2.99
C VAL A 148 17.47 -6.17 1.74
N THR A 149 17.33 -6.83 0.59
CA THR A 149 17.07 -6.15 -0.67
C THR A 149 15.56 -6.00 -0.88
N PHE A 150 15.07 -4.76 -0.96
CA PHE A 150 13.73 -4.45 -1.43
C PHE A 150 13.82 -4.16 -2.91
N GLU A 151 12.95 -4.76 -3.71
CA GLU A 151 12.97 -4.58 -5.15
C GLU A 151 11.57 -4.54 -5.74
N HIS A 152 11.42 -3.70 -6.76
CA HIS A 152 10.18 -3.67 -7.52
C HIS A 152 10.02 -4.96 -8.32
N PHE A 153 8.81 -5.50 -8.32
CA PHE A 153 8.45 -6.62 -9.16
C PHE A 153 8.55 -6.22 -10.64
N VAL A 154 9.50 -6.83 -11.34
CA VAL A 154 9.65 -6.70 -12.78
C VAL A 154 9.04 -7.93 -13.45
N GLY A 155 7.92 -7.74 -14.14
CA GLY A 155 7.23 -8.83 -14.83
C GLY A 155 5.79 -8.48 -15.21
N ILE A 156 4.99 -9.51 -15.49
CA ILE A 156 3.58 -9.36 -15.83
C ILE A 156 2.79 -9.19 -14.53
N SER A 157 2.14 -8.05 -14.34
CA SER A 157 1.32 -7.82 -13.14
C SER A 157 0.20 -8.87 -13.01
N PRO A 158 -0.19 -9.27 -11.79
CA PRO A 158 -1.25 -10.28 -11.59
C PRO A 158 -2.58 -9.94 -12.28
N ARG A 159 -2.91 -8.65 -12.43
CA ARG A 159 -4.09 -8.21 -13.18
C ARG A 159 -3.99 -8.59 -14.65
N ARG A 160 -2.82 -8.37 -15.26
CA ARG A 160 -2.55 -8.74 -16.66
C ARG A 160 -2.52 -10.24 -16.86
N TYR A 161 -2.16 -11.03 -15.85
CA TYR A 161 -2.27 -12.50 -15.94
C TYR A 161 -3.69 -12.96 -16.30
N ARG A 162 -4.72 -12.33 -15.72
CA ARG A 162 -6.11 -12.60 -16.09
C ARG A 162 -6.35 -12.26 -17.56
N ASP A 163 -5.98 -11.07 -18.01
CA ASP A 163 -6.23 -10.67 -19.40
C ASP A 163 -5.50 -11.57 -20.43
N ILE A 164 -4.37 -12.15 -20.05
CA ILE A 164 -3.54 -13.01 -20.91
C ILE A 164 -4.03 -14.46 -20.92
N PHE A 165 -4.45 -14.98 -19.76
CA PHE A 165 -4.70 -16.41 -19.57
C PHE A 165 -6.15 -16.76 -19.21
N GLU A 166 -7.01 -15.79 -18.87
CA GLU A 166 -8.41 -16.02 -18.58
C GLU A 166 -9.13 -16.43 -19.88
N LYS A 167 -9.73 -17.62 -19.81
CA LYS A 167 -10.43 -18.26 -20.92
C LYS A 167 -11.92 -18.06 -20.72
N GLY A 168 -12.59 -17.36 -21.63
CA GLY A 168 -14.04 -17.29 -21.67
C GLY A 168 -14.69 -18.64 -22.02
N SER A 169 -16.02 -18.70 -22.01
CA SER A 169 -16.74 -19.83 -22.61
C SER A 169 -16.61 -19.77 -24.14
N ARG A 170 -16.23 -20.90 -24.77
CA ARG A 170 -16.30 -21.07 -26.24
C ARG A 170 -17.61 -21.70 -26.70
N ARG A 171 -18.54 -21.93 -25.77
CA ARG A 171 -19.82 -22.59 -26.06
C ARG A 171 -20.87 -21.54 -26.39
N ALA A 172 -21.43 -21.62 -27.58
CA ALA A 172 -22.55 -20.80 -28.00
C ALA A 172 -23.86 -21.29 -27.35
N SER A 173 -24.90 -20.44 -27.39
CA SER A 173 -26.22 -20.73 -26.82
C SER A 173 -26.92 -21.94 -27.47
N ASP A 174 -26.52 -22.31 -28.69
CA ASP A 174 -27.00 -23.50 -29.40
C ASP A 174 -26.24 -24.79 -29.04
N GLY A 175 -25.28 -24.71 -28.11
CA GLY A 175 -24.48 -25.84 -27.64
C GLY A 175 -23.25 -26.16 -28.48
N LYS A 176 -23.03 -25.48 -29.61
CA LYS A 176 -21.80 -25.65 -30.41
C LYS A 176 -20.61 -25.01 -29.71
N ILE A 177 -19.44 -25.63 -29.84
CA ILE A 177 -18.19 -25.15 -29.26
C ILE A 177 -17.31 -24.62 -30.39
N ALA A 178 -16.91 -23.35 -30.30
CA ALA A 178 -15.97 -22.76 -31.24
C ALA A 178 -14.55 -23.31 -31.01
N GLU A 179 -13.84 -23.63 -32.09
CA GLU A 179 -12.46 -24.12 -32.03
C GLU A 179 -11.51 -23.06 -31.46
N TRP A 180 -11.70 -21.80 -31.85
CA TRP A 180 -10.95 -20.63 -31.35
C TRP A 180 -11.90 -19.55 -30.82
N TYR A 181 -11.42 -18.73 -29.87
CA TYR A 181 -12.21 -17.64 -29.26
C TYR A 181 -12.64 -16.57 -30.27
N ARG A 182 -11.79 -16.29 -31.26
CA ARG A 182 -12.01 -15.26 -32.29
C ARG A 182 -12.08 -15.86 -33.70
N GLY A 183 -12.45 -17.14 -33.80
CA GLY A 183 -12.52 -17.88 -35.08
C GLY A 183 -11.16 -18.39 -35.61
N GLU A 184 -10.06 -17.70 -35.31
CA GLU A 184 -8.70 -18.06 -35.74
C GLU A 184 -7.70 -18.08 -34.56
N PRO A 185 -6.57 -18.81 -34.68
CA PRO A 185 -5.53 -18.83 -33.65
C PRO A 185 -4.81 -17.48 -33.59
N MET A 186 -5.09 -16.71 -32.56
CA MET A 186 -4.44 -15.43 -32.31
C MET A 186 -4.17 -15.20 -30.82
N PRO A 187 -3.18 -14.36 -30.45
CA PRO A 187 -2.93 -13.99 -29.05
C PRO A 187 -4.17 -13.37 -28.40
N MET A 188 -4.40 -13.71 -27.12
CA MET A 188 -5.48 -13.09 -26.31
C MET A 188 -5.22 -11.61 -26.03
N ILE A 189 -3.94 -11.21 -26.09
CA ILE A 189 -3.50 -9.84 -25.97
C ILE A 189 -3.60 -9.19 -27.34
N GLU A 190 -4.25 -8.04 -27.40
CA GLU A 190 -4.14 -7.16 -28.56
C GLU A 190 -2.76 -6.51 -28.55
N ASP A 191 -1.92 -6.84 -29.53
CA ASP A 191 -0.67 -6.12 -29.75
C ASP A 191 -1.01 -4.70 -30.20
N LYS A 192 -0.97 -3.75 -29.27
CA LYS A 192 -1.19 -2.33 -29.56
C LYS A 192 0.02 -1.68 -30.24
N GLY A 193 1.02 -2.44 -30.69
CA GLY A 193 2.21 -1.92 -31.34
C GLY A 193 2.85 -0.77 -30.54
N PRO A 194 3.58 0.13 -31.19
CA PRO A 194 4.11 1.31 -30.54
C PRO A 194 3.03 2.41 -30.43
N ALA A 195 1.84 2.10 -29.90
CA ALA A 195 0.79 3.11 -29.64
C ALA A 195 1.32 4.30 -28.82
N TYR A 196 2.31 4.07 -27.96
CA TYR A 196 2.98 5.13 -27.23
C TYR A 196 3.76 6.10 -28.14
N VAL A 197 4.39 5.62 -29.22
CA VAL A 197 5.07 6.48 -30.22
C VAL A 197 4.06 7.33 -30.97
N TRP A 198 2.91 6.75 -31.34
CA TRP A 198 1.83 7.50 -31.96
C TRP A 198 1.22 8.57 -31.04
N ASN A 199 1.17 8.28 -29.74
CA ASN A 199 0.65 9.20 -28.73
C ASN A 199 1.71 10.18 -28.19
N GLU A 200 2.99 9.99 -28.51
CA GLU A 200 4.11 10.78 -27.98
C GLU A 200 3.97 12.25 -28.38
N ALA A 201 3.66 12.53 -29.64
CA ALA A 201 3.46 13.90 -30.12
C ALA A 201 2.30 14.62 -29.39
N SER A 202 1.21 13.89 -29.11
CA SER A 202 0.05 14.42 -28.37
C SER A 202 0.39 14.68 -26.90
N ALA A 203 1.08 13.73 -26.26
CA ALA A 203 1.53 13.85 -24.88
C ALA A 203 2.58 14.96 -24.70
N ILE A 204 3.51 15.11 -25.65
CA ILE A 204 4.45 16.24 -25.70
C ILE A 204 3.63 17.52 -25.82
N PHE A 205 2.73 17.66 -26.80
CA PHE A 205 1.95 18.88 -26.99
C PHE A 205 1.12 19.26 -25.74
N SER A 206 0.45 18.29 -25.11
CA SER A 206 -0.35 18.54 -23.91
C SER A 206 0.48 18.92 -22.68
N SER A 207 1.72 18.45 -22.61
CA SER A 207 2.59 18.65 -21.44
C SER A 207 3.57 19.81 -21.63
N LEU A 208 3.94 20.12 -22.87
CA LEU A 208 4.96 21.10 -23.25
C LEU A 208 4.60 22.49 -22.75
N SER A 209 3.31 22.88 -22.82
CA SER A 209 2.86 24.18 -22.33
C SER A 209 3.07 24.32 -20.81
N ASN A 210 2.81 23.25 -20.05
CA ASN A 210 2.99 23.25 -18.60
C ASN A 210 4.48 23.25 -18.23
N VAL A 211 5.28 22.42 -18.90
CA VAL A 211 6.74 22.34 -18.68
C VAL A 211 7.43 23.64 -19.09
N ALA A 212 7.01 24.26 -20.20
CA ALA A 212 7.55 25.53 -20.64
C ALA A 212 7.22 26.66 -19.66
N ALA A 213 6.00 26.67 -19.09
CA ALA A 213 5.63 27.62 -18.03
C ALA A 213 6.48 27.43 -16.76
N GLU A 214 6.74 26.18 -16.35
CA GLU A 214 7.65 25.88 -15.22
C GLU A 214 9.08 26.34 -15.47
N LEU A 215 9.56 26.25 -16.71
CA LEU A 215 10.90 26.63 -17.11
C LEU A 215 11.03 28.11 -17.53
N GLY A 216 9.93 28.88 -17.50
CA GLY A 216 9.92 30.29 -17.91
C GLY A 216 10.14 30.53 -19.41
N ILE A 217 9.81 29.54 -20.25
CA ILE A 217 9.97 29.58 -21.71
C ILE A 217 8.62 29.97 -22.33
N GLU A 218 8.59 31.04 -23.13
CA GLU A 218 7.40 31.40 -23.92
C GLU A 218 7.30 30.51 -25.17
N VAL A 219 6.24 29.70 -25.25
CA VAL A 219 5.94 28.89 -26.43
C VAL A 219 5.08 29.74 -27.38
N ALA A 220 5.66 30.16 -28.50
CA ALA A 220 4.93 30.90 -29.52
C ALA A 220 3.85 30.00 -30.18
N PRO A 221 2.60 30.46 -30.31
CA PRO A 221 1.60 29.73 -31.08
C PRO A 221 1.95 29.81 -32.57
N ASN A 222 1.98 28.65 -33.24
CA ASN A 222 2.00 28.57 -34.71
C ASN A 222 0.62 28.89 -35.29
#